data_AF-A0A951EAU4-F1
#
_entry.id   AF-A0A951EAU4-F1
#
_cell.length_a   1.000
_cell.length_b   1.000
_cell.length_c   1.000
_cell.angle_alpha   90.00
_cell.angle_beta   90.00
_cell.angle_gamma   90.00
#
_symmetry.space_group_name_H-M   'P 1'
#
loop_
_entity.id
_entity.type
_entity.pdbx_description
1 polymer ?
#
loop_
_entity_poly.entity_id
_entity_poly.type
_entity_poly.pdbx_seq_one_letter_code
_entity_poly.pdbx_strand_id
1 'polypeptide(L)' 'MDTHSNTHHLAVVDEISRQLADREFSTTPRGHRALLLWLASFEMLMRVEWRAPAPTAQR' A
#
# COMPACT_ATOMS: atom_id res chain seq x y z
N MET A 1 0.85 0.17 -10.05
CA MET A 1 0.08 1.33 -9.60
C MET A 1 -0.97 1.55 -10.66
N ASP A 2 -2.27 1.45 -10.32
CA ASP A 2 -3.29 1.88 -11.27
C ASP A 2 -3.14 3.41 -11.42
N THR A 3 -2.95 3.90 -12.64
CA THR A 3 -2.70 5.32 -12.91
C THR A 3 -3.97 6.17 -12.87
N HIS A 4 -5.15 5.57 -12.61
CA HIS A 4 -6.43 6.26 -12.54
C HIS A 4 -6.97 6.37 -11.11
N SER A 5 -6.38 5.64 -10.15
CA SER A 5 -6.66 5.87 -8.73
C SER A 5 -5.73 6.95 -8.20
N ASN A 6 -6.30 8.06 -7.70
CA ASN A 6 -5.54 9.11 -7.00
C ASN A 6 -5.04 8.66 -5.62
N THR A 7 -5.01 7.36 -5.35
CA THR A 7 -4.71 6.77 -4.06
C THR A 7 -3.84 5.51 -4.19
N HIS A 8 -2.92 5.35 -3.23
CA HIS A 8 -2.16 4.14 -3.00
C HIS A 8 -2.81 3.38 -1.85
N HIS A 9 -3.10 2.10 -2.07
CA HIS A 9 -3.61 1.21 -1.05
C HIS A 9 -2.48 0.28 -0.58
N LEU A 10 -2.15 0.33 0.72
CA LEU A 10 -1.08 -0.45 1.31
C LEU A 10 -1.63 -1.28 2.47
N ALA A 11 -1.27 -2.56 2.49
CA ALA A 11 -1.48 -3.46 3.61
C ALA A 11 -0.14 -3.90 4.19
N VAL A 12 -0.05 -3.98 5.51
CA VAL A 12 1.04 -4.63 6.23
C VAL A 12 0.55 -6.00 6.64
N VAL A 13 1.36 -7.03 6.36
CA VAL A 13 1.05 -8.42 6.70
C VAL A 13 2.18 -9.03 7.53
N ASP A 14 1.86 -10.03 8.35
CA ASP A 14 2.86 -10.85 9.04
C ASP A 14 3.46 -11.94 8.12
N GLU A 15 4.39 -12.72 8.65
CA GLU A 15 5.09 -13.78 7.90
C GLU A 15 4.15 -14.88 7.38
N ILE A 16 2.97 -15.04 7.97
CA ILE A 16 1.94 -15.99 7.52
C ILE A 16 0.82 -15.31 6.72
N SER A 17 1.09 -14.11 6.19
CA SER A 17 0.19 -13.32 5.34
C SER A 17 -1.10 -12.85 6.04
N ARG A 18 -1.13 -12.75 7.37
CA ARG A 18 -2.25 -12.11 8.07
C ARG A 18 -2.10 -10.60 8.03
N GLN A 19 -3.16 -9.90 7.66
CA GLN A 19 -3.19 -8.44 7.64
C GLN A 19 -3.11 -7.87 9.05
N LEU A 20 -2.09 -7.05 9.29
CA LEU A 20 -1.86 -6.31 10.54
C LEU A 20 -2.39 -4.88 10.46
N ALA A 21 -2.27 -4.25 9.29
CA ALA A 21 -2.76 -2.91 9.04
C ALA A 21 -3.10 -2.71 7.57
N ASP A 22 -3.99 -1.77 7.29
CA ASP A 22 -4.41 -1.38 5.95
C ASP A 22 -4.67 0.12 5.93
N ARG A 23 -4.15 0.81 4.90
CA ARG A 23 -4.36 2.24 4.76
C ARG A 23 -4.26 2.70 3.30
N GLU A 24 -5.11 3.67 2.98
CA GLU A 24 -5.09 4.40 1.73
C GLU A 24 -4.38 5.75 1.88
N PHE A 25 -3.56 6.13 0.88
CA PHE A 25 -2.83 7.39 0.83
C PHE A 25 -3.02 8.08 -0.51
N SER A 26 -3.31 9.39 -0.52
CA SER A 26 -3.40 10.13 -1.79
C SER A 26 -2.07 10.10 -2.58
N THR A 27 -2.12 10.18 -3.91
CA THR A 27 -0.96 10.32 -4.82
C THR A 27 -0.38 11.75 -4.83
N THR A 28 -0.65 12.54 -3.79
CA THR A 28 -0.11 13.89 -3.64
C THR A 28 1.25 13.86 -2.91
N PRO A 29 2.09 14.91 -3.03
CA PRO A 29 3.32 14.99 -2.24
C PRO A 29 3.10 14.85 -0.72
N ARG A 30 2.00 15.40 -0.21
CA ARG A 30 1.60 15.24 1.21
C ARG A 30 1.26 13.78 1.53
N GLY A 31 0.56 13.10 0.62
CA GLY A 31 0.23 11.67 0.75
C GLY A 31 1.46 10.78 0.72
N HIS A 32 2.44 11.04 -0.15
CA HIS A 32 3.71 10.32 -0.16
C HIS A 32 4.46 10.48 1.16
N ARG A 33 4.52 11.70 1.72
CA ARG A 33 5.15 11.93 3.03
C ARG A 33 4.41 11.18 4.16
N ALA A 34 3.08 11.17 4.13
CA ALA A 34 2.28 10.43 5.10
C ALA A 34 2.50 8.92 5.00
N LEU A 35 2.63 8.40 3.78
CA LEU A 35 2.96 7.00 3.51
C LEU A 35 4.34 6.63 4.08
N LEU A 36 5.36 7.46 3.83
CA LEU A 36 6.71 7.21 4.35
C LEU A 36 6.77 7.25 5.89
N LEU A 37 6.08 8.20 6.52
CA LEU A 37 5.99 8.27 7.98
C LEU A 37 5.26 7.06 8.57
N TRP A 38 4.22 6.59 7.89
CA TRP A 38 3.49 5.39 8.31
C TRP A 38 4.35 4.14 8.17
N LEU A 39 5.07 3.96 7.07
CA LEU A 39 6.03 2.87 6.91
C LEU A 39 7.12 2.92 8.00
N ALA A 40 7.67 4.09 8.28
CA ALA A 40 8.68 4.27 9.32
C ALA A 40 8.17 4.04 10.76
N SER A 41 6.85 3.92 10.96
CA SER A 41 6.27 3.61 12.29
C SER A 41 6.33 2.13 12.65
N PHE A 42 6.62 1.25 11.69
CA PHE A 42 6.80 -0.18 11.95
C PHE A 42 8.27 -0.47 12.31
N GLU A 43 8.48 -1.15 13.44
CA GLU A 43 9.84 -1.42 13.97
C GLU A 43 10.70 -2.24 13.01
N MET A 44 10.09 -3.15 12.24
CA MET A 44 10.79 -3.96 11.23
C MET A 44 9.94 -4.12 9.97
N LEU A 45 10.45 -3.58 8.86
CA LEU A 45 9.89 -3.78 7.52
C LEU A 45 10.79 -4.71 6.73
N MET A 46 10.30 -5.92 6.44
CA MET A 46 11.07 -6.95 5.75
C MET A 46 11.09 -6.77 4.24
N ARG A 47 9.94 -6.40 3.66
CA ARG A 47 9.78 -6.25 2.21
C ARG A 47 8.60 -5.37 1.88
N VAL A 48 8.73 -4.58 0.82
CA VAL A 48 7.62 -3.90 0.16
C VAL A 48 7.41 -4.55 -1.19
N GLU A 49 6.19 -5.01 -1.46
CA GLU A 49 5.81 -5.58 -2.75
C GLU A 49 4.64 -4.80 -3.35
N TRP A 50 4.64 -4.67 -4.66
CA TRP A 50 3.50 -4.16 -5.42
C TRP A 50 2.68 -5.35 -5.91
N ARG A 51 1.37 -5.32 -5.66
CA ARG A 51 0.40 -6.25 -6.26
C ARG A 51 -0.50 -5.49 -7.21
N ALA A 52 -0.52 -5.91 -8.47
CA ALA A 52 -1.52 -5.41 -9.41
C ALA A 52 -2.91 -5.90 -8.99
N PRO A 53 -3.97 -5.07 -9.10
CA PRO A 53 -5.32 -5.57 -8.97
C PRO A 53 -5.54 -6.71 -9.96
N ALA A 54 -6.32 -7.72 -9.58
CA ALA A 54 -6.68 -8.80 -10.49
C ALA A 54 -7.26 -8.17 -11.77
N PRO A 55 -6.90 -8.67 -12.98
CA PRO A 55 -7.52 -8.18 -14.20
C PRO A 55 -9.03 -8.38 -14.06
N THR A 56 -9.77 -7.29 -13.91
CA THR A 56 -11.20 -7.33 -14.15
C THR A 56 -11.36 -7.69 -15.62
N ALA A 57 -11.92 -8.87 -15.90
CA ALA A 57 -12.40 -9.18 -17.23
C ALA A 57 -13.42 -8.11 -17.61
N GLN A 58 -12.99 -7.14 -18.42
CA GLN A 58 -13.91 -6.32 -19.20
C GLN A 58 -14.59 -7.29 -20.17
N ARG A 59 -15.90 -7.47 -19.98
CA ARG A 59 -16.76 -8.21 -20.90
C ARG A 59 -16.64 -7.69 -22.32
#